data_AF-D6PKC6-F1
#
_entry.id   AF-D6PKC6-F1
#
_cell.length_a   1.000
_cell.length_b   1.000
_cell.length_c   1.000
_cell.angle_alpha   90.00
_cell.angle_beta   90.00
_cell.angle_gamma   90.00
#
_symmetry.space_group_name_H-M   'P 1'
#
loop_
_entity.id
_entity.type
_entity.pdbx_description
1 polymer ?
#
loop_
_entity_poly.entity_id
_entity_poly.type
_entity_poly.pdbx_seq_one_letter_code
_entity_poly.pdbx_strand_id
1 'polypeptide(L)'
;RRHRYTLLSGISPSGEVDAVSGATESHRFALDPYLEAGKGNEFVLCVEINAPGDSSNDFPDPLLGQPSLLYTCLVDVDRDDPYYLFDITGHGGGDAISTGNVQYDLEMIGSAKKMKDLFLVKLEK
;
A
#
# COMPACT_ATOMS: atom_id res chain seq x y z
N ARG A 1 1.32 12.98 -5.70
CA ARG A 1 0.49 12.14 -4.79
C ARG A 1 -0.66 11.38 -5.48
N ARG A 2 -1.33 11.92 -6.53
CA ARG A 2 -2.47 11.25 -7.23
C ARG A 2 -2.08 10.16 -8.25
N HIS A 3 -0.94 10.27 -8.93
CA HIS A 3 -0.50 9.30 -9.95
C HIS A 3 -0.01 7.96 -9.39
N ARG A 4 0.21 7.90 -8.08
CA ARG A 4 1.00 6.85 -7.44
C ARG A 4 0.33 5.48 -7.51
N TYR A 5 -0.99 5.41 -7.39
CA TYR A 5 -1.70 4.13 -7.30
C TYR A 5 -2.44 3.72 -8.58
N THR A 6 -2.44 4.56 -9.62
CA THR A 6 -3.21 4.31 -10.85
C THR A 6 -2.90 2.98 -11.53
N LEU A 7 -1.62 2.60 -11.57
CA LEU A 7 -1.19 1.33 -12.15
C LEU A 7 -1.58 0.10 -11.29
N LEU A 8 -1.81 0.29 -10.00
CA LEU A 8 -2.16 -0.77 -9.04
C LEU A 8 -3.68 -0.90 -8.87
N SER A 9 -4.40 0.22 -8.85
CA SER A 9 -5.85 0.23 -8.69
C SER A 9 -6.62 0.21 -10.01
N GLY A 10 -5.95 0.44 -11.14
CA GLY A 10 -6.61 0.67 -12.43
C GLY A 10 -7.40 1.99 -12.49
N ILE A 11 -7.44 2.75 -11.39
CA ILE A 11 -8.18 4.01 -11.30
C ILE A 11 -7.30 5.12 -11.86
N SER A 12 -7.75 5.71 -12.97
CA SER A 12 -7.09 6.87 -13.58
C SER A 12 -6.84 7.99 -12.55
N PRO A 13 -5.82 8.84 -12.72
CA PRO A 13 -5.55 9.96 -11.80
C PRO A 13 -6.70 10.99 -11.72
N SER A 14 -7.69 10.86 -12.62
CA SER A 14 -8.93 11.61 -12.72
C SER A 14 -10.16 10.92 -12.11
N GLY A 15 -10.03 9.69 -11.59
CA GLY A 15 -11.11 9.00 -10.87
C GLY A 15 -11.31 9.57 -9.46
N GLU A 16 -12.53 9.46 -8.93
CA GLU A 16 -12.79 9.82 -7.53
C GLU A 16 -12.10 8.80 -6.62
N VAL A 17 -11.23 9.29 -5.73
CA VAL A 17 -10.65 8.47 -4.65
C VAL A 17 -11.61 8.60 -3.48
N ASP A 18 -12.27 7.50 -3.12
CA ASP A 18 -13.34 7.52 -2.11
C ASP A 18 -12.83 7.87 -0.70
N ALA A 19 -11.57 7.55 -0.38
CA ALA A 19 -10.92 7.97 0.86
C ALA A 19 -9.38 7.87 0.82
N VAL A 20 -8.69 8.76 1.54
CA VAL A 20 -7.27 8.62 1.89
C VAL A 20 -7.14 8.92 3.39
N SER A 21 -6.68 7.94 4.17
CA SER A 21 -6.31 8.16 5.58
C SER A 21 -4.80 8.35 5.72
N GLY A 22 -4.38 9.29 6.58
CA GLY A 22 -2.98 9.48 6.98
C GLY A 22 -2.60 8.54 8.12
N ALA A 23 -1.44 8.79 8.75
CA ALA A 23 -0.98 8.08 9.94
C ALA A 23 -2.06 8.18 11.05
N THR A 24 -2.85 7.13 11.19
CA THR A 24 -3.93 7.03 12.18
C THR A 24 -3.34 6.43 13.45
N GLU A 25 -3.54 7.08 14.60
CA GLU A 25 -3.12 6.54 15.91
C GLU A 25 -3.86 5.24 16.24
N SER A 26 -5.09 5.09 15.74
CA SER A 26 -5.89 3.88 15.81
C SER A 26 -5.89 3.20 14.43
N HIS A 27 -5.41 1.96 14.33
CA HIS A 27 -5.40 1.15 13.10
C HIS A 27 -6.81 0.70 12.65
N ARG A 28 -7.83 1.55 12.80
CA ARG A 28 -9.22 1.30 12.42
C ARG A 28 -9.71 2.43 11.53
N PHE A 29 -10.31 2.07 10.41
CA PHE A 29 -10.97 2.97 9.48
C PHE A 29 -12.37 2.42 9.18
N ALA A 30 -13.35 3.31 9.04
CA ALA A 30 -14.72 2.95 8.71
C ALA A 30 -14.98 3.27 7.23
N LEU A 31 -15.56 2.31 6.51
CA LEU A 31 -15.96 2.43 5.10
C LEU A 31 -17.44 2.08 4.96
N ASP A 32 -18.25 2.41 5.97
CA ASP A 32 -19.62 1.93 6.18
C ASP A 32 -20.55 1.98 4.94
N PRO A 33 -20.54 2.99 4.05
CA PRO A 33 -21.40 2.96 2.86
C PRO A 33 -20.85 2.07 1.72
N TYR A 34 -19.63 1.57 1.84
CA TYR A 34 -18.94 0.79 0.79
C TYR A 34 -18.78 -0.69 1.14
N LEU A 35 -18.88 -1.06 2.42
CA LEU A 35 -18.81 -2.45 2.91
C LEU A 35 -20.17 -3.18 2.86
N GLU A 36 -20.97 -2.90 1.85
CA GLU A 36 -22.27 -3.54 1.65
C GLU A 36 -22.16 -4.83 0.84
N ALA A 37 -22.50 -5.97 1.45
CA ALA A 37 -22.52 -7.27 0.78
C ALA A 37 -23.67 -7.40 -0.24
N GLY A 38 -23.45 -8.19 -1.28
CA GLY A 38 -24.38 -8.47 -2.38
C GLY A 38 -24.42 -7.38 -3.46
N LYS A 39 -23.48 -6.43 -3.44
CA LYS A 39 -23.42 -5.32 -4.40
C LYS A 39 -22.27 -5.45 -5.42
N GLY A 40 -21.40 -6.44 -5.29
CA GLY A 40 -20.21 -6.60 -6.13
C GLY A 40 -19.18 -5.48 -5.93
N ASN A 41 -19.14 -4.89 -4.73
CA ASN A 41 -18.22 -3.80 -4.44
C ASN A 41 -16.78 -4.34 -4.28
N GLU A 42 -15.83 -3.69 -4.93
CA GLU A 42 -14.41 -3.98 -4.81
C GLU A 42 -13.63 -2.70 -4.51
N PHE A 43 -12.56 -2.81 -3.73
CA PHE A 43 -11.64 -1.69 -3.52
C PHE A 43 -10.21 -2.18 -3.28
N VAL A 44 -9.23 -1.32 -3.55
CA VAL A 44 -7.82 -1.63 -3.31
C VAL A 44 -7.34 -0.97 -2.04
N LEU A 45 -6.86 -1.76 -1.09
CA LEU A 45 -6.15 -1.25 0.08
C LEU A 45 -4.66 -1.15 -0.22
N CYS A 46 -4.09 0.01 0.05
CA CYS A 46 -2.67 0.31 -0.13
C CYS A 46 -2.06 0.68 1.23
N VAL A 47 -1.01 -0.03 1.64
CA VAL A 47 -0.26 0.25 2.87
C VAL A 47 1.18 0.56 2.49
N GLU A 48 1.64 1.78 2.77
CA GLU A 48 3.03 2.22 2.56
C GLU A 48 3.77 2.23 3.90
N ILE A 49 4.93 1.58 3.96
CA ILE A 49 5.75 1.45 5.18
C ILE A 49 7.13 1.97 4.93
N ASN A 50 7.54 2.91 5.77
CA ASN A 50 8.90 3.46 5.74
C ASN A 50 9.85 2.57 6.55
N ALA A 51 11.10 2.47 6.08
CA ALA A 51 12.21 1.77 6.72
C ALA A 51 13.28 2.75 7.24
N PRO A 52 12.94 3.76 8.06
CA PRO A 52 13.88 4.83 8.40
C PRO A 52 15.13 4.24 9.08
N GLY A 53 16.30 4.65 8.61
CA GLY A 53 17.60 4.19 9.11
C GLY A 53 18.01 2.78 8.67
N ASP A 54 17.25 2.10 7.82
CA ASP A 54 17.61 0.79 7.24
C ASP A 54 18.62 0.96 6.08
N SER A 55 19.80 1.48 6.41
CA SER A 55 20.88 1.75 5.46
C SER A 55 21.51 0.48 4.89
N SER A 56 21.98 0.54 3.65
CA SER A 56 22.67 -0.54 2.94
C SER A 56 23.66 0.03 1.92
N ASN A 57 24.38 -0.82 1.18
CA ASN A 57 25.31 -0.36 0.14
C ASN A 57 24.61 0.47 -0.95
N ASP A 58 23.40 0.08 -1.34
CA ASP A 58 22.61 0.79 -2.35
C ASP A 58 21.86 2.00 -1.77
N PHE A 59 21.70 2.06 -0.44
CA PHE A 59 21.01 3.12 0.28
C PHE A 59 21.81 3.55 1.53
N PRO A 60 22.90 4.31 1.35
CA PRO A 60 23.87 4.56 2.43
C PRO A 60 23.44 5.62 3.45
N ASP A 61 22.32 6.32 3.22
CA ASP A 61 21.85 7.37 4.12
C ASP A 61 21.39 6.76 5.47
N PRO A 62 22.02 7.12 6.60
CA PRO A 62 21.71 6.51 7.90
C PRO A 62 20.43 7.05 8.55
N LEU A 63 19.85 8.14 8.02
CA LEU A 63 18.59 8.72 8.50
C LEU A 63 17.42 8.23 7.65
N LEU A 64 17.58 8.20 6.33
CA LEU A 64 16.53 7.78 5.41
C LEU A 64 16.49 6.27 5.25
N GLY A 65 17.64 5.62 5.05
CA GLY A 65 17.74 4.20 4.77
C GLY A 65 17.11 3.79 3.44
N GLN A 66 16.64 2.55 3.37
CA GLN A 66 15.93 2.00 2.23
C GLN A 66 14.58 2.71 1.96
N PRO A 67 14.11 2.71 0.70
CA PRO A 67 12.82 3.28 0.33
C PRO A 67 11.64 2.65 1.08
N SER A 68 10.54 3.39 1.14
CA SER A 68 9.26 2.87 1.62
C SER A 68 8.78 1.71 0.75
N LEU A 69 8.17 0.69 1.35
CA LEU A 69 7.56 -0.43 0.65
C LEU A 69 6.05 -0.27 0.58
N LEU A 70 5.48 -0.55 -0.58
CA LEU A 70 4.06 -0.53 -0.85
C LEU A 70 3.51 -1.95 -0.87
N TYR A 71 2.55 -2.20 -0.01
CA TYR A 71 1.78 -3.43 0.08
C TYR A 71 0.37 -3.15 -0.42
N THR A 72 -0.16 -4.03 -1.27
CA THR A 72 -1.52 -3.87 -1.80
C THR A 72 -2.33 -5.13 -1.72
N CYS A 73 -3.63 -4.97 -1.55
CA CYS A 73 -4.60 -6.06 -1.64
C CYS A 73 -5.86 -5.56 -2.34
N LEU A 74 -6.41 -6.38 -3.25
CA LEU A 74 -7.75 -6.19 -3.79
C LEU A 74 -8.75 -6.85 -2.85
N VAL A 75 -9.69 -6.05 -2.36
CA VAL A 75 -10.75 -6.49 -1.48
C VAL A 75 -12.04 -6.67 -2.26
N ASP A 76 -12.64 -7.85 -2.14
CA ASP A 76 -13.98 -8.18 -2.61
C ASP A 76 -14.96 -8.17 -1.42
N VAL A 77 -15.91 -7.24 -1.42
CA VAL A 77 -16.87 -7.12 -0.31
C VAL A 77 -17.83 -8.31 -0.25
N ASP A 78 -17.98 -9.09 -1.32
CA ASP A 78 -18.93 -10.20 -1.38
C ASP A 78 -18.29 -11.54 -1.00
N ARG A 79 -16.96 -11.62 -0.92
CA ARG A 79 -16.25 -12.84 -0.50
C ARG A 79 -16.67 -13.27 0.92
N ASP A 80 -16.89 -14.57 1.08
CA ASP A 80 -17.28 -15.19 2.37
C ASP A 80 -16.16 -15.11 3.42
N ASP A 81 -14.91 -15.30 3.00
CA ASP A 81 -13.75 -15.21 3.86
C ASP A 81 -13.36 -13.73 4.10
N PRO A 82 -13.41 -13.24 5.35
CA PRO A 82 -13.15 -11.84 5.65
C PRO A 82 -11.67 -11.48 5.64
N TYR A 83 -10.77 -12.46 5.44
CA TYR A 83 -9.33 -12.30 5.57
C TYR A 83 -8.64 -12.10 4.22
N TYR A 84 -7.81 -11.07 4.17
CA TYR A 84 -7.10 -10.64 2.97
C TYR A 84 -5.62 -10.43 3.26
N LEU A 85 -4.79 -11.09 2.46
CA LEU A 85 -3.34 -10.96 2.52
C LEU A 85 -2.88 -9.92 1.50
N PHE A 86 -1.93 -9.09 1.92
CA PHE A 86 -1.31 -8.11 1.03
C PHE A 86 -0.05 -8.69 0.41
N ASP A 87 0.19 -8.33 -0.84
CA ASP A 87 1.44 -8.55 -1.53
C ASP A 87 2.27 -7.27 -1.54
N ILE A 88 3.59 -7.42 -1.49
CA ILE A 88 4.51 -6.33 -1.80
C ILE A 88 4.44 -6.06 -3.30
N THR A 89 4.09 -4.84 -3.68
CA THR A 89 3.86 -4.48 -5.08
C THR A 89 4.72 -3.33 -5.57
N GLY A 90 5.43 -2.63 -4.69
CA GLY A 90 6.41 -1.65 -5.13
C GLY A 90 7.10 -0.90 -4.00
N HIS A 91 7.79 0.18 -4.35
CA HIS A 91 8.50 1.03 -3.42
C HIS A 91 8.51 2.51 -3.85
N GLY A 92 8.78 3.41 -2.90
CA GLY A 92 8.82 4.87 -3.11
C GLY A 92 10.19 5.44 -3.50
N GLY A 93 11.11 4.62 -4.01
CA GLY A 93 12.51 5.00 -4.29
C GLY A 93 12.75 5.54 -5.71
N GLY A 94 14.00 5.92 -6.02
CA GLY A 94 14.37 6.37 -7.37
C GLY A 94 13.65 7.64 -7.80
N ASP A 95 13.15 7.69 -9.03
CA ASP A 95 12.39 8.84 -9.55
C ASP A 95 10.98 8.95 -8.95
N ALA A 96 10.49 7.96 -8.21
CA ALA A 96 9.23 8.07 -7.44
C ALA A 96 9.29 9.21 -6.41
N ILE A 97 10.49 9.56 -5.92
CA ILE A 97 10.70 10.65 -4.97
C ILE A 97 10.25 12.00 -5.57
N SER A 98 10.48 12.22 -6.86
CA SER A 98 10.16 13.47 -7.55
C SER A 98 8.86 13.41 -8.35
N THR A 99 8.54 12.25 -8.94
CA THR A 99 7.35 12.05 -9.78
C THR A 99 6.11 11.68 -8.96
N GLY A 100 6.32 11.08 -7.78
CA GLY A 100 5.26 10.46 -7.01
C GLY A 100 4.64 9.24 -7.69
N ASN A 101 5.38 8.56 -8.56
CA ASN A 101 5.03 7.24 -9.10
C ASN A 101 5.37 6.11 -8.12
N VAL A 102 5.02 4.87 -8.46
CA VAL A 102 5.48 3.66 -7.74
C VAL A 102 6.55 2.98 -8.58
N GLN A 103 7.64 2.57 -7.92
CA GLN A 103 8.64 1.69 -8.53
C GLN A 103 8.27 0.23 -8.29
N TYR A 104 8.30 -0.57 -9.34
CA TYR A 104 7.95 -1.99 -9.29
C TYR A 104 9.17 -2.90 -9.22
N ASP A 105 10.35 -2.39 -9.57
CA ASP A 105 11.60 -3.14 -9.44
C ASP A 105 11.99 -3.24 -7.97
N LEU A 106 11.85 -4.43 -7.41
CA LEU A 106 12.19 -4.69 -6.02
C LEU A 106 13.62 -5.20 -5.85
N GLU A 107 14.39 -5.46 -6.91
CA GLU A 107 15.69 -6.15 -6.81
C GLU A 107 16.67 -5.44 -5.86
N MET A 108 16.71 -4.11 -5.93
CA MET A 108 17.58 -3.28 -5.08
C MET A 108 17.17 -3.25 -3.61
N ILE A 109 15.93 -3.66 -3.26
CA ILE A 109 15.46 -3.63 -1.87
C ILE A 109 15.92 -4.90 -1.13
N GLY A 110 16.68 -4.69 -0.06
CA GLY A 110 17.30 -5.72 0.77
C GLY A 110 16.52 -5.99 2.05
N SER A 111 17.06 -5.56 3.20
CA SER A 111 16.51 -5.82 4.54
C SER A 111 15.10 -5.28 4.74
N ALA A 112 14.71 -4.21 4.04
CA ALA A 112 13.38 -3.64 4.16
C ALA A 112 12.27 -4.65 3.82
N LYS A 113 12.50 -5.58 2.87
CA LYS A 113 11.55 -6.66 2.52
C LYS A 113 11.25 -7.59 3.69
N LYS A 114 12.15 -7.68 4.67
CA LYS A 114 12.03 -8.53 5.85
C LYS A 114 11.39 -7.83 7.05
N MET A 115 11.05 -6.54 6.93
CA MET A 115 10.43 -5.81 8.05
C MET A 115 9.08 -6.39 8.46
N LYS A 116 8.38 -7.04 7.52
CA LYS A 116 7.05 -7.60 7.74
C LYS A 116 6.90 -8.90 6.97
N ASP A 117 6.58 -9.95 7.72
CA ASP A 117 6.34 -11.28 7.14
C ASP A 117 4.93 -11.39 6.56
N LEU A 118 3.96 -10.65 7.11
CA LEU A 118 2.55 -10.74 6.72
C LEU A 118 1.78 -9.45 7.05
N PHE A 119 1.02 -8.95 6.07
CA PHE A 119 -0.05 -7.99 6.30
C PHE A 119 -1.39 -8.67 6.07
N LEU A 120 -2.25 -8.57 7.08
CA LEU A 120 -3.59 -9.14 7.09
C LEU A 120 -4.58 -8.02 7.38
N VAL A 121 -5.61 -7.91 6.56
CA VAL A 121 -6.82 -7.17 6.91
C VAL A 121 -7.98 -8.14 7.08
N LYS A 122 -8.78 -7.88 8.10
CA LYS A 122 -10.07 -8.53 8.33
C LYS A 122 -11.16 -7.52 8.07
N LEU A 123 -12.11 -7.86 7.21
CA LEU A 123 -13.32 -7.05 7.04
C LEU A 123 -14.35 -7.40 8.13
N GLU A 124 -14.91 -6.37 8.74
CA GLU A 124 -16.09 -6.47 9.59
C GLU A 124 -17.22 -5.76 8.84
N LYS A 125 -18.15 -6.54 8.29
CA LYS A 125 -19.32 -6.10 7.52
C LYS A 125 -20.52 -5.94 8.45
#